data_AF-A0A1Y0YJZ9-F1
#
_entry.id   AF-A0A1Y0YJZ9-F1
#
_cell.length_a   1.000
_cell.length_b   1.000
_cell.length_c   1.000
_cell.angle_alpha   90.00
_cell.angle_beta   90.00
_cell.angle_gamma   90.00
#
_symmetry.space_group_name_H-M   'P 1'
#
loop_
_entity.id
_entity.type
_entity.pdbx_description
1 polymer ?
#
loop_
_entity_poly.entity_id
_entity_poly.type
_entity_poly.pdbx_seq_one_letter_code
_entity_poly.pdbx_strand_id
1 'polypeptide(L)'
;MEKMGLIEREGKALFLKPLLSTTALLITFQGEKEAFTLAINEKGEMEKYSPVEKAHLTFFGEQSEIIDLLHGDISLQHLVQRGTVKVKGSFRALLKLEAILWLTDGFFKNSDLYS
;
A
#
# COMPACT_ATOMS: atom_id res chain seq x y z
N MET A 1 4.83 17.31 3.58
CA MET A 1 4.52 15.95 4.05
C MET A 1 3.03 15.78 3.90
N GLU A 2 2.60 14.78 3.16
CA GLU A 2 1.18 14.48 2.94
C GLU A 2 0.83 13.29 3.83
N LYS A 3 -0.17 13.45 4.69
CA LYS A 3 -0.60 12.47 5.69
C LYS A 3 -2.06 12.14 5.44
N MET A 4 -2.37 10.85 5.31
CA MET A 4 -3.72 10.37 5.01
C MET A 4 -4.06 9.18 5.91
N GLY A 5 -5.30 9.07 6.39
CA GLY A 5 -5.74 7.92 7.18
C GLY A 5 -6.24 6.78 6.30
N LEU A 6 -6.00 5.53 6.70
CA LEU A 6 -6.72 4.40 6.13
C LEU A 6 -8.20 4.47 6.55
N ILE A 7 -9.10 4.46 5.57
CA ILE A 7 -10.54 4.40 5.79
C ILE A 7 -11.00 2.97 5.50
N GLU A 8 -11.45 2.26 6.52
CA GLU A 8 -12.02 0.92 6.34
C GLU A 8 -13.41 1.01 5.69
N ARG A 9 -13.76 0.01 4.87
CA ARG A 9 -15.13 -0.12 4.35
C ARG A 9 -16.15 -0.20 5.49
N GLU A 10 -17.31 0.44 5.31
CA GLU A 10 -18.42 0.34 6.27
C GLU A 10 -18.73 -1.14 6.57
N GLY A 11 -18.78 -1.48 7.86
CA GLY A 11 -18.98 -2.85 8.35
C GLY A 11 -17.71 -3.69 8.56
N LYS A 12 -16.51 -3.16 8.27
CA LYS A 12 -15.23 -3.87 8.48
C LYS A 12 -14.31 -3.29 9.56
N ALA A 13 -14.66 -2.15 10.15
CA ALA A 13 -13.90 -1.30 11.10
C ALA A 13 -13.15 -1.96 12.29
N LEU A 14 -13.27 -3.27 12.50
CA LEU A 14 -12.62 -4.03 13.56
C LEU A 14 -11.48 -4.93 13.03
N PHE A 15 -11.34 -5.08 11.71
CA PHE A 15 -10.43 -6.06 11.10
C PHE A 15 -9.06 -5.52 10.70
N LEU A 16 -8.89 -4.20 10.59
CA LEU A 16 -7.58 -3.61 10.26
C LEU A 16 -6.64 -3.61 11.46
N LYS A 17 -7.15 -3.29 12.67
CA LYS A 17 -6.34 -3.16 13.88
C LYS A 17 -5.42 -4.36 14.17
N PRO A 18 -5.86 -5.63 14.01
CA PRO A 18 -4.99 -6.80 14.15
C PRO A 18 -3.87 -6.90 13.10
N LEU A 19 -4.06 -6.30 11.92
CA LEU A 19 -3.03 -6.25 10.88
C LEU A 19 -1.98 -5.18 11.19
N LEU A 20 -2.37 -4.07 11.82
CA LEU A 20 -1.45 -3.00 12.18
C LEU A 20 -0.45 -3.47 13.25
N SER A 21 0.79 -2.98 13.16
CA SER A 21 1.87 -3.38 14.07
C SER A 21 2.53 -2.16 14.68
N THR A 22 3.13 -2.33 15.86
CA THR A 22 3.89 -1.27 16.55
C THR A 22 5.02 -0.71 15.69
N THR A 23 5.62 -1.55 14.84
CA THR A 23 6.53 -1.12 13.77
C THR A 23 5.75 -0.83 12.50
N ALA A 24 5.97 0.36 11.92
CA ALA A 24 5.33 0.77 10.68
C ALA A 24 5.67 -0.16 9.50
N LEU A 25 4.67 -0.50 8.70
CA LEU A 25 4.86 -1.22 7.45
C LEU A 25 5.39 -0.25 6.40
N LEU A 26 6.65 -0.42 6.01
CA LEU A 26 7.33 0.38 4.98
C LEU A 26 7.27 -0.33 3.63
N ILE A 27 6.72 0.34 2.62
CA ILE A 27 6.53 -0.18 1.27
C ILE A 27 7.12 0.83 0.29
N THR A 28 8.17 0.44 -0.43
CA THR A 28 8.74 1.26 -1.49
C THR A 28 8.11 0.90 -2.82
N PHE A 29 7.60 1.89 -3.53
CA PHE A 29 7.17 1.77 -4.91
C PHE A 29 8.23 2.41 -5.80
N GLN A 30 8.76 1.64 -6.74
CA GLN A 30 9.80 2.06 -7.67
C GLN A 30 9.26 1.90 -9.09
N GLY A 31 8.56 2.95 -9.53
CA GLY A 31 8.08 3.06 -10.90
C GLY A 31 9.17 3.56 -11.84
N GLU A 32 8.85 3.65 -13.13
CA GLU A 32 9.80 4.10 -14.15
C GLU A 32 10.23 5.57 -13.99
N LYS A 33 9.32 6.44 -13.55
CA LYS A 33 9.57 7.90 -13.45
C LYS A 33 9.82 8.37 -12.03
N GLU A 34 9.21 7.72 -11.04
CA GLU A 34 9.30 8.12 -9.65
C GLU A 34 9.42 6.92 -8.72
N ALA A 35 10.01 7.17 -7.56
CA ALA A 35 10.04 6.22 -6.46
C ALA A 35 9.66 6.93 -5.16
N PHE A 36 8.88 6.25 -4.33
CA PHE A 36 8.50 6.74 -3.01
C PHE A 36 8.29 5.59 -2.04
N THR A 37 8.36 5.89 -0.74
CA THR A 37 8.02 4.94 0.32
C THR A 37 6.71 5.36 0.96
N LEU A 38 5.78 4.42 1.12
CA LEU A 38 4.59 4.58 1.93
C LEU A 38 4.80 3.85 3.26
N ALA A 39 4.58 4.55 4.37
CA ALA A 39 4.62 3.98 5.71
C ALA A 39 3.21 3.88 6.28
N ILE A 40 2.81 2.72 6.79
CA ILE A 40 1.55 2.52 7.51
C ILE A 40 1.85 2.23 8.97
N ASN A 41 1.43 3.12 9.87
CA ASN A 41 1.71 2.99 11.30
C ASN A 41 0.64 2.17 12.05
N GLU A 42 0.83 2.00 13.36
CA GLU A 42 -0.08 1.21 14.22
C GLU A 42 -1.50 1.79 14.33
N LYS A 43 -1.67 3.07 13.99
CA LYS A 43 -2.95 3.78 13.99
C LYS A 43 -3.64 3.74 12.62
N GLY A 44 -3.01 3.13 11.62
CA GLY A 44 -3.51 3.09 10.26
C GLY A 44 -3.31 4.41 9.52
N GLU A 45 -2.43 5.28 10.01
CA GLU A 45 -2.06 6.50 9.29
C GLU A 45 -0.99 6.15 8.24
N MET A 46 -1.18 6.69 7.04
CA MET A 46 -0.26 6.60 5.92
C MET A 46 0.54 7.88 5.78
N GLU A 47 1.84 7.71 5.57
CA GLU A 47 2.76 8.81 5.35
C GLU A 47 3.65 8.50 4.15
N LYS A 48 3.78 9.47 3.23
CA LYS A 48 4.64 9.39 2.04
C LYS A 48 6.02 9.96 2.34
N TYR A 49 7.05 9.19 2.02
CA TYR A 49 8.46 9.50 2.20
C TYR A 49 9.25 9.33 0.89
N SER A 50 10.46 9.89 0.86
CA SER A 50 11.47 9.49 -0.12
C SER A 50 11.76 7.99 -0.05
N PRO A 51 12.28 7.38 -1.13
CA PRO A 51 12.70 5.98 -1.12
C PRO A 51 13.66 5.66 0.03
N VAL A 52 13.38 4.60 0.78
CA VAL A 52 14.24 4.11 1.86
C VAL A 52 14.96 2.82 1.44
N GLU A 53 16.19 2.64 1.92
CA GLU A 53 16.99 1.45 1.58
C GLU A 53 16.43 0.15 2.18
N LYS A 54 15.80 0.23 3.35
CA LYS A 54 15.32 -0.93 4.13
C LYS A 54 13.80 -0.93 4.25
N ALA A 55 13.11 -1.07 3.12
CA ALA A 55 11.67 -1.31 3.12
C ALA A 55 11.34 -2.78 3.37
N HIS A 56 10.14 -3.04 3.91
CA HIS A 56 9.64 -4.40 4.11
C HIS A 56 9.23 -5.04 2.78
N LEU A 57 8.78 -4.19 1.85
CA LEU A 57 8.44 -4.53 0.47
C LEU A 57 8.99 -3.46 -0.46
N THR A 58 9.44 -3.89 -1.62
CA THR A 58 9.79 -3.03 -2.75
C THR A 58 9.12 -3.56 -4.01
N PHE A 59 8.32 -2.70 -4.63
CA PHE A 59 7.62 -2.95 -5.88
C PHE A 59 8.39 -2.32 -7.03
N PHE A 60 8.59 -3.07 -8.11
CA PHE A 60 9.22 -2.62 -9.34
C PHE A 60 8.29 -2.92 -10.51
N GLY A 61 7.99 -1.93 -11.33
CA GLY A 61 7.13 -2.14 -12.50
C GLY A 61 6.66 -0.84 -13.13
N GLU A 62 5.65 -0.97 -13.99
CA GLU A 62 5.02 0.17 -14.63
C GLU A 62 4.30 1.03 -13.59
N GLN A 63 4.46 2.35 -13.69
CA GLN A 63 3.90 3.27 -12.72
C GLN A 63 2.36 3.30 -12.76
N SER A 64 1.76 3.11 -13.94
CA SER A 64 0.31 3.00 -14.13
C SER A 64 -0.27 1.84 -13.32
N GLU A 65 0.33 0.65 -13.40
CA GLU A 65 -0.14 -0.52 -12.66
C GLU A 65 0.05 -0.39 -11.14
N ILE A 66 1.13 0.26 -10.71
CA ILE A 66 1.32 0.60 -9.29
C ILE A 66 0.20 1.56 -8.84
N ILE A 67 -0.14 2.55 -9.64
CA ILE A 67 -1.24 3.48 -9.36
C ILE A 67 -2.56 2.73 -9.27
N ASP A 68 -2.86 1.84 -10.23
CA ASP A 68 -4.08 1.03 -10.24
C ASP A 68 -4.18 0.13 -8.99
N LEU A 69 -3.06 -0.45 -8.53
CA LEU A 69 -3.00 -1.22 -7.28
C LEU A 69 -3.37 -0.36 -6.07
N LEU A 70 -2.81 0.85 -6.00
CA LEU A 70 -3.03 1.78 -4.90
C LEU A 70 -4.43 2.37 -4.90
N HIS A 71 -5.09 2.45 -6.05
CA HIS A 71 -6.51 2.78 -6.14
C HIS A 71 -7.40 1.56 -5.87
N GLY A 72 -6.85 0.34 -5.84
CA GLY A 72 -7.62 -0.87 -5.66
C GLY A 72 -8.42 -1.26 -6.90
N ASP A 73 -8.01 -0.80 -8.08
CA ASP A 73 -8.59 -1.17 -9.38
C ASP A 73 -8.07 -2.53 -9.85
N ILE A 74 -6.87 -2.90 -9.40
CA ILE A 74 -6.29 -4.23 -9.58
C ILE A 74 -5.79 -4.78 -8.24
N SER A 75 -5.95 -6.08 -8.02
CA SER A 75 -5.40 -6.74 -6.84
C SER A 75 -3.92 -7.06 -7.00
N LEU A 76 -3.19 -7.10 -5.89
CA LEU A 76 -1.78 -7.46 -5.87
C LEU A 76 -1.55 -8.86 -6.46
N GLN A 77 -2.44 -9.80 -6.15
CA GLN A 77 -2.38 -11.16 -6.68
C GLN A 77 -2.40 -11.18 -8.21
N HIS A 78 -3.26 -10.36 -8.84
CA HIS A 78 -3.33 -10.28 -10.29
C HIS A 78 -2.05 -9.69 -10.90
N LEU A 79 -1.48 -8.65 -10.30
CA LEU A 79 -0.23 -8.05 -10.77
C LEU A 79 0.96 -9.02 -10.68
N VAL A 80 1.06 -9.75 -9.56
CA VAL A 80 2.11 -10.76 -9.37
C VAL A 80 1.95 -11.91 -10.37
N GLN A 81 0.72 -12.37 -10.64
CA GLN A 81 0.45 -13.45 -11.59
C GLN A 81 0.75 -13.05 -13.04
N ARG A 82 0.49 -11.80 -13.42
CA ARG A 82 0.83 -11.28 -14.75
C ARG A 82 2.34 -11.05 -14.93
N GLY A 83 3.09 -10.97 -13.85
CA GLY A 83 4.55 -10.79 -13.86
C GLY A 83 5.00 -9.39 -14.27
N THR A 84 4.05 -8.45 -14.39
CA THR A 84 4.28 -7.06 -14.80
C THR A 84 4.86 -6.22 -13.67
N VAL A 85 4.54 -6.59 -12.42
CA VAL A 85 5.16 -6.01 -11.22
C VAL A 85 5.97 -7.07 -10.48
N LYS A 86 7.24 -6.77 -10.24
CA LYS A 86 8.13 -7.58 -9.40
C LYS A 86 8.09 -7.07 -7.98
N VAL A 87 7.99 -7.99 -7.03
CA VAL A 87 7.99 -7.65 -5.60
C VAL A 87 9.17 -8.30 -4.90
N LYS A 88 9.95 -7.49 -4.17
CA LYS A 88 11.03 -7.94 -3.30
C LYS A 88 10.67 -7.64 -1.86
N GLY A 89 10.94 -8.56 -0.94
CA GLY A 89 10.76 -8.33 0.48
C GLY A 89 10.13 -9.52 1.20
N SER A 90 9.51 -9.24 2.34
CA SER A 90 8.91 -10.30 3.17
C SER A 90 7.57 -10.75 2.60
N PHE A 91 7.40 -12.07 2.38
CA PHE A 91 6.10 -12.63 2.00
C PHE A 91 5.02 -12.34 3.04
N ARG A 92 5.36 -12.31 4.33
CA ARG A 92 4.43 -11.90 5.40
C ARG A 92 3.98 -10.44 5.23
N ALA A 93 4.89 -9.54 4.87
CA ALA A 93 4.54 -8.15 4.59
C ALA A 93 3.63 -8.04 3.35
N LEU A 94 3.87 -8.87 2.34
CA LEU A 94 3.05 -8.94 1.13
C LEU A 94 1.61 -9.33 1.45
N LEU A 95 1.41 -10.41 2.21
CA LEU A 95 0.09 -10.85 2.65
C LEU A 95 -0.62 -9.78 3.50
N LYS A 96 0.14 -9.10 4.38
CA LYS A 96 -0.39 -8.01 5.20
C LYS A 96 -0.86 -6.85 4.33
N LEU A 97 -0.09 -6.44 3.32
CA LEU A 97 -0.46 -5.38 2.40
C LEU A 97 -1.74 -5.74 1.62
N GLU A 98 -1.83 -6.97 1.09
CA GLU A 98 -3.02 -7.42 0.36
C GLU A 98 -4.27 -7.37 1.24
N ALA A 99 -4.16 -7.83 2.49
CA ALA A 99 -5.26 -7.78 3.44
C ALA A 99 -5.70 -6.32 3.73
N ILE A 100 -4.75 -5.40 3.88
CA ILE A 100 -5.05 -3.98 4.08
C ILE A 100 -5.78 -3.41 2.86
N LEU A 101 -5.23 -3.58 1.65
CA LEU A 101 -5.85 -3.09 0.40
C LEU A 101 -7.28 -3.62 0.23
N TRP A 102 -7.52 -4.89 0.57
CA TRP A 102 -8.84 -5.50 0.51
C TRP A 102 -9.85 -4.95 1.53
N LEU A 103 -9.37 -4.54 2.71
CA LEU A 103 -10.20 -3.93 3.76
C LEU A 103 -10.53 -2.47 3.47
N THR A 104 -9.64 -1.75 2.78
CA THR A 104 -9.76 -0.31 2.52
C THR A 104 -10.21 0.05 1.10
N ASP A 105 -10.36 -0.94 0.21
CA ASP A 105 -10.64 -0.73 -1.22
C ASP A 105 -9.52 0.02 -1.95
N GLY A 106 -8.27 -0.36 -1.71
CA GLY A 106 -7.13 0.49 -2.07
C GLY A 106 -6.91 1.61 -1.06
N PHE A 107 -5.92 2.45 -1.30
CA PHE A 107 -5.56 3.56 -0.42
C PHE A 107 -6.24 4.87 -0.79
N PHE A 108 -6.52 5.11 -2.08
CA PHE A 108 -6.90 6.43 -2.58
C PHE A 108 -8.32 6.53 -3.17
N LYS A 109 -9.21 5.56 -2.91
CA LYS A 109 -10.54 5.52 -3.53
C LYS A 109 -11.56 6.51 -2.95
N ASN A 110 -11.34 7.03 -1.75
CA ASN A 110 -12.20 8.08 -1.20
C ASN A 110 -11.67 9.45 -1.63
N SER A 111 -12.60 10.22 -2.17
CA SER A 111 -12.52 11.57 -2.70
C SER A 111 -12.05 12.64 -1.72
N ASP A 112 -10.85 12.50 -1.16
CA ASP A 112 -10.17 13.57 -0.39
C ASP A 112 -9.32 14.49 -1.29
N LEU A 113 -9.60 14.51 -2.59
CA LEU A 113 -9.16 15.56 -3.53
C LEU A 113 -10.18 16.72 -3.66
N TYR A 114 -11.21 16.76 -2.81
CA TYR A 114 -12.08 17.93 -2.67
C TYR A 114 -12.09 18.42 -1.21
N SER A 115 -11.01 19.08 -0.80
CA SER A 115 -10.99 20.18 0.18
C SER A 115 -9.73 21.01 0.00
#